data_AF-A0A2H0PDI2-F1
#
_entry.id   AF-A0A2H0PDI2-F1
#
_cell.length_a   1.000
_cell.length_b   1.000
_cell.length_c   1.000
_cell.angle_alpha   90.00
_cell.angle_beta   90.00
_cell.angle_gamma   90.00
#
_symmetry.space_group_name_H-M   'P 1'
#
loop_
_entity.id
_entity.type
_entity.pdbx_description
1 polymer ?
#
loop_
_entity_poly.entity_id
_entity_poly.type
_entity_poly.pdbx_seq_one_letter_code
_entity_poly.pdbx_strand_id
1 'polypeptide(L)'
;MLRNLEAERYLYLPGAGACMAAACGLRALWSRGGRGRQGALVLGVVLTLLGAARLWTRLPDFSSDVALHEATVAADPSIPRAHLALAEAYAYSNRLDLSRSHLRRALELWPDNRKAVIALAQLEAAGPP
;
A
#
# COMPACT_ATOMS: atom_id res chain seq x y z
N MET A 1 -7.07 -26.41 -18.22
CA MET A 1 -6.08 -26.23 -17.13
C MET A 1 -4.62 -26.24 -17.61
N LEU A 2 -4.32 -26.13 -18.93
CA LEU A 2 -2.96 -26.25 -19.50
C LEU A 2 -2.36 -24.92 -20.03
N ARG A 3 -3.07 -23.79 -19.93
CA ARG A 3 -2.61 -22.49 -20.47
C ARG A 3 -1.62 -21.72 -19.59
N ASN A 4 -1.43 -22.13 -18.33
CA ASN A 4 -0.58 -21.39 -17.38
C ASN A 4 0.86 -21.91 -17.31
N LEU A 5 1.16 -23.11 -17.83
CA LEU A 5 2.50 -23.71 -17.73
C LEU A 5 3.52 -23.09 -18.70
N GLU A 6 3.07 -22.55 -19.82
CA GLU A 6 3.97 -21.96 -20.82
C GLU A 6 4.40 -20.54 -20.45
N ALA A 7 3.55 -19.78 -19.76
CA ALA A 7 3.81 -18.39 -19.37
C ALA A 7 5.00 -18.25 -18.41
N GLU A 8 5.22 -19.22 -17.52
CA GLU A 8 6.34 -19.19 -16.58
C GLU A 8 7.69 -19.36 -17.29
N ARG A 9 7.78 -20.22 -18.32
CA ARG A 9 9.02 -20.46 -19.08
C ARG A 9 9.50 -19.23 -19.85
N TYR A 10 8.58 -18.41 -20.37
CA TYR A 10 8.94 -17.19 -21.11
C TYR A 10 9.39 -16.05 -20.20
N LEU A 11 9.06 -16.09 -18.91
CA LEU A 11 9.47 -15.07 -17.94
C LEU A 11 10.89 -15.30 -17.39
N TYR A 12 11.37 -16.55 -17.35
CA TYR A 12 12.70 -16.89 -16.86
C TYR A 12 13.84 -16.43 -17.78
N LEU A 13 13.65 -16.44 -19.11
CA LEU A 13 14.70 -16.03 -20.05
C LEU A 13 15.10 -14.54 -19.91
N PRO A 14 14.14 -13.59 -19.88
CA PRO A 14 14.44 -12.18 -19.63
C PRO A 14 15.00 -11.96 -18.22
N GLY A 15 14.50 -12.69 -17.22
CA GLY A 15 14.97 -12.59 -15.83
C GLY A 15 16.42 -13.05 -15.65
N ALA A 16 16.81 -14.15 -16.27
CA ALA A 16 18.19 -14.64 -16.26
C ALA A 16 19.15 -13.65 -16.94
N GLY A 17 18.73 -13.04 -18.05
CA GLY A 17 19.47 -11.99 -18.74
C GLY A 17 19.66 -10.73 -17.88
N ALA A 18 18.62 -10.30 -17.17
CA ALA A 18 18.69 -9.16 -16.25
C ALA A 18 19.66 -9.42 -15.09
N CYS A 19 19.64 -10.63 -14.51
CA CYS A 19 20.60 -11.03 -13.47
C CYS A 19 22.05 -11.06 -13.97
N MET A 20 22.29 -11.60 -15.18
CA MET A 20 23.63 -11.60 -15.78
C MET A 20 24.11 -10.19 -16.13
N ALA A 21 23.24 -9.32 -16.64
CA ALA A 21 23.56 -7.93 -16.93
C ALA A 21 23.86 -7.15 -15.65
N ALA A 22 23.09 -7.36 -14.57
CA ALA A 22 23.35 -6.77 -13.26
C ALA A 22 24.68 -7.27 -12.66
N ALA A 23 24.96 -8.58 -12.76
CA ALA A 23 26.22 -9.17 -12.31
C ALA A 23 27.43 -8.64 -13.11
N CYS A 24 27.31 -8.53 -14.43
CA CYS A 24 28.34 -7.93 -15.29
C CYS A 24 28.51 -6.43 -15.01
N GLY A 25 27.44 -5.70 -14.73
CA GLY A 25 27.47 -4.29 -14.31
C GLY A 25 28.22 -4.12 -12.99
N LEU A 26 27.85 -4.89 -11.97
CA LEU A 26 28.53 -4.91 -10.66
C LEU A 26 30.00 -5.31 -10.77
N ARG A 27 30.32 -6.31 -11.60
CA ARG A 27 31.70 -6.78 -11.82
C ARG A 27 32.55 -5.78 -12.62
N ALA A 28 31.96 -5.11 -13.62
CA ALA A 28 32.61 -4.05 -14.39
C ALA A 28 32.82 -2.78 -13.55
N LEU A 29 31.98 -2.54 -12.55
CA LEU A 29 32.17 -1.49 -11.56
C LEU A 29 33.19 -1.85 -10.47
N TRP A 30 33.43 -3.15 -10.22
CA TRP A 30 34.52 -3.60 -9.34
C TRP A 30 35.88 -3.63 -10.03
N SER A 31 35.96 -3.80 -11.36
CA SER A 31 37.23 -3.80 -12.09
C SER A 31 37.71 -2.39 -12.50
N ARG A 32 36.83 -1.39 -12.50
CA ARG A 32 37.21 0.01 -12.64
C ARG A 32 37.48 0.56 -11.25
N GLY A 33 38.74 0.86 -10.95
CA GLY A 33 39.22 1.29 -9.63
C GLY A 33 38.36 2.34 -8.93
N GLY A 34 38.54 2.47 -7.61
CA GLY A 34 37.70 3.14 -6.59
C GLY A 34 36.58 4.11 -7.01
N ARG A 35 36.81 5.00 -7.98
CA ARG A 35 35.81 5.93 -8.55
C ARG A 35 34.59 5.24 -9.17
N GLY A 36 34.76 4.10 -9.84
CA GLY A 36 33.63 3.35 -10.44
C GLY A 36 32.71 2.74 -9.38
N ARG A 37 33.32 2.12 -8.35
CA ARG A 37 32.63 1.57 -7.18
C ARG A 37 31.88 2.64 -6.38
N GLN A 38 32.50 3.81 -6.20
CA GLN A 38 31.85 4.96 -5.56
C GLN A 38 30.61 5.43 -6.34
N GLY A 39 30.67 5.45 -7.68
CA GLY A 39 29.53 5.79 -8.54
C GLY A 39 28.31 4.87 -8.32
N ALA A 40 28.48 3.56 -8.24
CA ALA A 40 27.34 2.67 -7.95
C ALA A 40 26.79 2.82 -6.54
N LEU A 41 27.66 3.02 -5.55
CA LEU A 41 27.20 3.20 -4.18
C LEU A 41 26.35 4.46 -4.06
N VAL A 42 26.79 5.57 -4.68
CA VAL A 42 26.02 6.81 -4.75
C VAL A 42 24.69 6.59 -5.48
N LEU A 43 24.72 5.93 -6.65
CA LEU A 43 23.49 5.66 -7.41
C LEU A 43 22.50 4.78 -6.62
N GLY A 44 22.99 3.75 -5.94
CA GLY A 44 22.18 2.88 -5.09
C GLY A 44 21.52 3.64 -3.94
N VAL A 45 22.29 4.48 -3.24
CA VAL A 45 21.78 5.35 -2.16
C VAL A 45 20.77 6.36 -2.70
N VAL A 46 21.01 6.95 -3.87
CA VAL A 46 20.05 7.87 -4.50
C VAL A 46 18.75 7.14 -4.81
N LEU A 47 18.80 5.92 -5.34
CA LEU A 47 17.60 5.12 -5.63
C LEU A 47 16.82 4.74 -4.37
N THR A 48 17.50 4.36 -3.28
CA THR A 48 16.81 4.07 -2.01
C THR A 48 16.19 5.31 -1.37
N LEU A 49 16.89 6.46 -1.42
CA LEU A 49 16.35 7.75 -0.96
C LEU A 49 15.15 8.20 -1.79
N LEU A 50 15.20 8.05 -3.12
CA LEU A 50 14.07 8.34 -3.99
C LEU A 50 12.88 7.42 -3.71
N GLY A 51 13.13 6.14 -3.44
CA GLY A 51 12.11 5.18 -3.02
C GLY A 51 11.45 5.57 -1.69
N ALA A 52 12.25 5.94 -0.69
CA ALA A 52 11.77 6.41 0.61
C ALA A 52 11.00 7.73 0.51
N ALA A 53 11.46 8.68 -0.30
CA ALA A 53 10.74 9.92 -0.58
C ALA A 53 9.40 9.66 -1.30
N ARG A 54 9.36 8.67 -2.21
CA ARG A 54 8.11 8.26 -2.85
C ARG A 54 7.14 7.63 -1.85
N LEU A 55 7.63 6.85 -0.89
CA LEU A 55 6.82 6.29 0.19
C LEU A 55 6.26 7.39 1.09
N TRP A 56 7.06 8.40 1.42
CA TRP A 56 6.62 9.56 2.21
C TRP A 56 5.61 10.45 1.49
N THR A 57 5.67 10.54 0.16
CA THR A 57 4.68 11.28 -0.64
C THR A 57 3.43 10.47 -0.98
N ARG A 58 3.44 9.14 -0.77
CA ARG A 58 2.26 8.26 -0.84
C ARG A 58 1.53 8.12 0.49
N LEU A 59 2.20 8.44 1.60
CA LEU A 59 1.58 8.46 2.93
C LEU A 59 0.47 9.52 3.11
N PRO A 60 0.38 10.61 2.32
CA PRO A 60 -0.78 11.52 2.31
C PRO A 60 -1.88 11.13 1.31
N ASP A 61 -1.62 10.19 0.39
CA ASP A 61 -2.57 9.79 -0.68
C ASP A 61 -3.86 9.13 -0.12
N PHE A 62 -3.91 8.82 1.19
CA PHE A 62 -5.11 8.33 1.87
C PHE A 62 -6.31 9.29 1.78
N SER A 63 -6.10 10.58 1.52
CA SER A 63 -7.21 11.50 1.24
C SER A 63 -7.97 11.13 -0.03
N SER A 64 -7.31 10.49 -1.01
CA SER A 64 -7.97 9.99 -2.22
C SER A 64 -8.87 8.79 -1.93
N ASP A 65 -8.47 7.92 -1.00
CA ASP A 65 -9.25 6.75 -0.56
C ASP A 65 -10.53 7.20 0.17
N VAL A 66 -10.43 8.23 1.02
CA VAL A 66 -11.60 8.84 1.66
C VAL A 66 -12.58 9.37 0.62
N ALA A 67 -12.12 10.18 -0.35
CA ALA A 67 -13.00 10.77 -1.37
C ALA A 67 -13.67 9.69 -2.25
N LEU A 68 -12.95 8.62 -2.58
CA LEU A 68 -13.50 7.48 -3.32
C LEU A 68 -14.60 6.76 -2.54
N HIS A 69 -14.37 6.49 -1.26
CA HIS A 69 -15.35 5.83 -0.41
C HIS A 69 -16.54 6.73 -0.06
N GLU A 70 -16.33 8.04 0.10
CA GLU A 70 -17.42 9.03 0.25
C GLU A 70 -18.34 9.02 -0.97
N ALA A 71 -17.77 9.05 -2.19
CA ALA A 71 -18.56 8.95 -3.42
C ALA A 71 -19.34 7.63 -3.51
N THR A 72 -18.74 6.53 -3.04
CA THR A 72 -19.40 5.21 -3.00
C THR A 72 -20.59 5.20 -2.03
N VAL A 73 -20.41 5.75 -0.83
CA VAL A 73 -21.48 5.89 0.17
C VAL A 73 -22.56 6.87 -0.30
N ALA A 74 -22.19 7.93 -1.00
CA ALA A 74 -23.15 8.87 -1.58
C ALA A 74 -24.00 8.25 -2.69
N ALA A 75 -23.41 7.35 -3.49
CA ALA A 75 -24.12 6.62 -4.53
C ALA A 75 -25.08 5.56 -3.95
N ASP A 76 -24.64 4.83 -2.92
CA ASP A 76 -25.49 3.86 -2.22
C ASP A 76 -25.17 3.81 -0.70
N PRO A 77 -25.99 4.50 0.12
CA PRO A 77 -25.83 4.52 1.58
C PRO A 77 -26.23 3.21 2.28
N SER A 78 -26.73 2.21 1.56
CA SER A 78 -27.18 0.95 2.15
C SER A 78 -26.09 -0.11 2.22
N ILE A 79 -24.91 0.16 1.65
CA ILE A 79 -23.81 -0.81 1.57
C ILE A 79 -22.97 -0.77 2.85
N PRO A 80 -23.07 -1.76 3.75
CA PRO A 80 -22.29 -1.78 5.01
C PRO A 80 -20.78 -1.82 4.78
N ARG A 81 -20.33 -2.48 3.71
CA ARG A 81 -18.92 -2.54 3.32
C ARG A 81 -18.35 -1.19 2.94
N ALA A 82 -19.14 -0.32 2.32
CA ALA A 82 -18.69 1.01 1.93
C ALA A 82 -18.47 1.89 3.18
N HIS A 83 -19.39 1.81 4.15
CA HIS A 83 -19.21 2.46 5.45
C HIS A 83 -18.00 1.94 6.22
N LEU A 84 -17.72 0.64 6.17
CA LEU A 84 -16.52 0.05 6.77
C LEU A 84 -15.23 0.57 6.14
N ALA A 85 -15.14 0.57 4.81
CA ALA A 85 -13.97 1.07 4.09
C ALA A 85 -13.75 2.57 4.34
N LEU A 86 -14.83 3.35 4.36
CA LEU A 86 -14.76 4.78 4.69
C LEU A 86 -14.29 5.01 6.13
N ALA A 87 -14.75 4.18 7.08
CA ALA A 87 -14.30 4.27 8.45
C ALA A 87 -12.82 3.91 8.62
N GLU A 88 -12.33 2.88 7.92
CA GLU A 88 -10.90 2.54 7.88
C GLU A 88 -10.08 3.71 7.32
N ALA A 89 -10.52 4.30 6.20
CA ALA A 89 -9.85 5.45 5.59
C ALA A 89 -9.80 6.68 6.53
N TYR A 90 -10.88 6.96 7.27
CA TYR A 90 -10.88 8.01 8.29
C TYR A 90 -9.99 7.69 9.49
N ALA A 91 -9.91 6.43 9.93
CA ALA A 91 -9.01 6.02 11.00
C ALA A 91 -7.54 6.24 10.61
N TYR A 92 -7.16 5.86 9.38
CA TYR A 92 -5.82 6.13 8.84
C TYR A 92 -5.51 7.64 8.72
N SER A 93 -6.54 8.45 8.47
CA SER A 93 -6.43 9.91 8.40
C SER A 93 -6.47 10.61 9.77
N ASN A 94 -6.42 9.85 10.88
CA ASN A 94 -6.55 10.32 12.26
C ASN A 94 -7.86 11.06 12.55
N ARG A 95 -8.90 10.87 11.73
CA ARG A 95 -10.25 11.43 11.90
C ARG A 95 -11.14 10.43 12.63
N LEU A 96 -10.79 10.15 13.89
CA LEU A 96 -11.37 9.06 14.67
C LEU A 96 -12.87 9.22 14.93
N ASP A 97 -13.37 10.46 15.04
CA ASP A 97 -14.80 10.71 15.23
C ASP A 97 -15.64 10.29 14.02
N LEU A 98 -15.19 10.63 12.81
CA LEU A 98 -15.85 10.23 11.56
C LEU A 98 -15.77 8.72 11.35
N SER A 99 -14.62 8.12 11.67
CA SER A 99 -14.45 6.66 11.66
C SER A 99 -15.48 5.97 12.57
N ARG A 100 -15.65 6.47 13.80
CA ARG A 100 -16.62 5.94 14.77
C ARG A 100 -18.06 6.02 14.25
N SER A 101 -18.47 7.13 13.65
CA SER A 101 -19.83 7.25 13.10
C SER A 101 -20.09 6.25 11.98
N HIS A 102 -19.12 6.04 11.08
CA HIS A 102 -19.29 5.11 9.96
C HIS A 102 -19.20 3.65 10.39
N LEU A 103 -18.43 3.30 11.42
CA LEU A 103 -18.44 1.96 12.01
C LEU A 103 -19.81 1.63 12.63
N ARG A 104 -20.42 2.57 13.35
CA ARG A 104 -21.76 2.40 13.90
C ARG A 104 -22.78 2.18 12.79
N ARG A 105 -22.73 2.98 11.73
CA ARG A 105 -23.62 2.80 10.58
C ARG A 105 -23.41 1.46 9.87
N ALA A 106 -22.16 1.01 9.75
CA ALA A 106 -21.85 -0.30 9.20
C ALA A 106 -22.43 -1.44 10.06
N LEU A 107 -22.41 -1.31 11.39
CA LEU A 107 -22.99 -2.28 12.33
C LEU A 107 -24.52 -2.25 12.37
N GLU A 108 -25.15 -1.10 12.15
CA GLU A 108 -26.61 -1.03 11.98
C GLU A 108 -27.08 -1.83 10.76
N LEU A 109 -26.31 -1.78 9.67
CA LEU A 109 -26.61 -2.48 8.42
C LEU A 109 -26.11 -3.93 8.41
N TRP A 110 -25.02 -4.21 9.14
CA TRP A 110 -24.42 -5.55 9.26
C TRP A 110 -23.92 -5.80 10.69
N PRO A 111 -24.82 -6.22 11.60
CA PRO A 111 -24.54 -6.35 13.04
C PRO A 111 -23.43 -7.36 13.37
N ASP A 112 -23.38 -8.48 12.64
CA ASP A 112 -22.43 -9.56 12.88
C ASP A 112 -21.03 -9.32 12.26
N ASN A 113 -20.76 -8.10 11.78
CA ASN A 113 -19.47 -7.81 11.21
C ASN A 113 -18.38 -7.72 12.28
N ARG A 114 -17.62 -8.81 12.43
CA ARG A 114 -16.52 -8.90 13.38
C ARG A 114 -15.46 -7.80 13.21
N LYS A 115 -15.18 -7.36 11.97
CA LYS A 115 -14.18 -6.29 11.75
C LYS A 115 -14.67 -4.96 12.33
N ALA A 116 -15.93 -4.60 12.06
CA ALA A 116 -16.52 -3.36 12.55
C ALA A 116 -16.63 -3.36 14.07
N VAL A 117 -17.02 -4.49 14.67
CA VAL A 117 -17.06 -4.65 16.14
C VAL A 117 -15.68 -4.45 16.75
N ILE A 118 -14.64 -5.12 16.22
CA ILE A 118 -13.28 -5.00 16.76
C ILE A 118 -12.74 -3.57 16.58
N ALA A 119 -12.92 -2.97 15.40
CA ALA A 119 -12.44 -1.63 15.12
C ALA A 119 -13.11 -0.59 16.03
N LEU A 120 -14.42 -0.69 16.26
CA LEU A 120 -15.15 0.20 17.16
C LEU A 120 -14.69 0.02 18.61
N ALA A 121 -14.52 -1.23 19.07
CA ALA A 121 -14.03 -1.52 20.41
C ALA A 121 -12.61 -0.96 20.64
N GLN A 122 -11.72 -1.06 19.64
CA GLN A 122 -10.39 -0.47 19.71
C GLN A 122 -10.43 1.06 19.81
N LEU A 123 -11.30 1.70 19.02
CA LEU A 123 -11.53 3.15 19.04
C LEU A 123 -12.14 3.66 20.36
N GLU A 124 -12.92 2.83 21.05
CA GLU A 124 -13.48 3.16 22.36
C GLU A 124 -12.48 2.90 23.50
N ALA A 125 -11.68 1.84 23.38
CA ALA A 125 -10.62 1.52 24.34
C ALA A 125 -9.46 2.53 24.33
N ALA A 126 -9.19 3.17 23.19
CA ALA A 126 -8.17 4.22 23.07
C ALA A 126 -8.53 5.52 23.82
N GLY A 127 -9.77 5.66 24.32
CA GLY A 127 -10.27 6.87 24.96
C GLY A 127 -10.62 7.97 23.96
N PRO A 128 -11.40 8.99 24.36
CA PRO A 128 -11.55 10.20 23.56
C PRO A 128 -10.21 10.94 23.45
N PRO A 129 -9.94 11.67 22.34
CA PRO A 129 -8.79 12.55 22.24
C PRO A 129 -8.81 13.67 23.29
#